data_AF-A0A011PKP2-F1
#
_entry.id   AF-A0A011PKP2-F1
#
_cell.length_a   1.000
_cell.length_b   1.000
_cell.length_c   1.000
_cell.angle_alpha   90.00
_cell.angle_beta   90.00
_cell.angle_gamma   90.00
#
_symmetry.space_group_name_H-M   'P 1'
#
loop_
_entity.id
_entity.type
_entity.pdbx_description
1 polymer ?
#
loop_
_entity_poly.entity_id
_entity_poly.type
_entity_poly.pdbx_seq_one_letter_code
_entity_poly.pdbx_strand_id
1 'polypeptide(L)'
;MQNALPALRLRPARVVIAASDGEAAYRGASQVSRVLQKAGWAEDAVRIVRHTPDHDLGRISSYARELAAALSREFPGWPIDLNASGGTKVMSFGFLGAFAGLGDAWYCDTHHDLLEPLGGGAALALPPDMLRLSDLLQMQGYRVVADPTWSADFARAAAARAFLTEHLACSASQLGGFFGYVNRLTREVLPKTRPDGAVVRAFQSEIVAERPLFANHHQLAWAFEQAGIWQWDGDCHFAFANETVARYAGGGWLEEWVWLTLAGLQADGQIPDGHWGTSVSIDAEGAVEGVGNELDAALVWRNRLLVLECKTGVQITTEGGSQAILNRLDSLRRHVGGAMGETWLLTARRLHPGTGSAARERARAYSIRLIEPEQLADLRSDVEHWMHVDGASHASS
;
A
#
# COMPACT_ATOMS: atom_id res chain seq x y z
N MET A 1 10.99 9.13 -2.45
CA MET A 1 11.25 8.76 -1.04
C MET A 1 12.62 9.26 -0.55
N GLN A 2 13.75 8.69 -1.00
CA GLN A 2 15.11 9.06 -0.54
C GLN A 2 15.48 10.54 -0.72
N ASN A 3 14.82 11.25 -1.63
CA ASN A 3 15.01 12.69 -1.84
C ASN A 3 14.19 13.58 -0.89
N ALA A 4 13.13 13.04 -0.29
CA ALA A 4 12.22 13.77 0.58
C ALA A 4 12.49 13.52 2.07
N LEU A 5 12.81 12.27 2.44
CA LEU A 5 13.03 11.88 3.85
C LEU A 5 14.11 12.72 4.54
N PRO A 6 15.26 13.05 3.92
CA PRO A 6 16.26 13.91 4.57
C PRO A 6 15.72 15.30 4.90
N ALA A 7 14.96 15.92 3.98
CA ALA A 7 14.33 17.20 4.24
C ALA A 7 13.27 17.12 5.33
N LEU A 8 12.45 16.06 5.34
CA LEU A 8 11.48 15.80 6.40
C LEU A 8 12.16 15.59 7.77
N ARG A 9 13.34 14.95 7.80
CA ARG A 9 14.08 14.63 9.03
C ARG A 9 14.84 15.83 9.60
N LEU A 10 15.53 16.56 8.73
CA LEU A 10 16.41 17.68 9.09
C LEU A 10 15.64 19.00 9.21
N ARG A 11 14.46 19.10 8.59
CA ARG A 11 13.60 20.29 8.57
C ARG A 11 14.37 21.59 8.18
N PRO A 12 15.13 21.61 7.06
CA PRO A 12 15.82 22.82 6.64
C PRO A 12 14.82 23.92 6.30
N ALA A 13 15.22 25.17 6.49
CA ALA A 13 14.36 26.32 6.20
C ALA A 13 14.09 26.51 4.70
N ARG A 14 14.97 26.00 3.82
CA ARG A 14 14.77 25.97 2.36
C ARG A 14 15.25 24.65 1.77
N VAL A 15 14.62 24.22 0.69
CA VAL A 15 14.98 23.02 -0.07
C VAL A 15 15.21 23.39 -1.53
N VAL A 16 16.36 23.01 -2.07
CA VAL A 16 16.69 23.17 -3.48
C VAL A 16 16.82 21.79 -4.11
N ILE A 17 16.05 21.52 -5.16
CA ILE A 17 16.06 20.25 -5.89
C ILE A 17 16.74 20.48 -7.24
N ALA A 18 17.93 19.91 -7.42
CA ALA A 18 18.62 19.93 -8.70
C ALA A 18 18.08 18.82 -9.61
N ALA A 19 17.43 19.19 -10.71
CA ALA A 19 16.84 18.28 -11.67
C ALA A 19 17.50 18.41 -13.04
N SER A 20 17.77 17.26 -13.68
CA SER A 20 18.14 17.24 -15.09
C SER A 20 16.92 17.51 -15.98
N ASP A 21 17.15 17.82 -17.25
CA ASP A 21 16.09 18.23 -18.19
C ASP A 21 15.21 17.06 -18.66
N GLY A 22 15.56 15.83 -18.28
CA GLY A 22 14.74 14.65 -18.57
C GLY A 22 13.36 14.77 -17.91
N GLU A 23 12.30 14.45 -18.66
CA GLU A 23 10.92 14.56 -18.19
C GLU A 23 10.69 13.77 -16.88
N ALA A 24 11.28 12.58 -16.78
CA ALA A 24 11.20 11.75 -15.57
C ALA A 24 11.85 12.42 -14.35
N ALA A 25 13.01 13.07 -14.52
CA ALA A 25 13.71 13.76 -13.44
C ALA A 25 12.89 14.97 -12.96
N TYR A 26 12.36 15.77 -13.89
CA TYR A 26 11.52 16.91 -13.55
C TYR A 26 10.20 16.49 -12.88
N ARG A 27 9.58 15.41 -13.35
CA ARG A 27 8.37 14.83 -12.74
C ARG A 27 8.65 14.40 -11.31
N GLY A 28 9.73 13.65 -11.07
CA GLY A 28 10.14 13.23 -9.72
C GLY A 28 10.45 14.40 -8.79
N ALA A 29 11.13 15.44 -9.28
CA ALA A 29 11.38 16.67 -8.53
C ALA A 29 10.08 17.40 -8.14
N SER A 30 9.12 17.44 -9.07
CA SER A 30 7.81 18.04 -8.83
C SER A 30 7.01 17.26 -7.78
N GLN A 31 7.03 15.93 -7.83
CA GLN A 31 6.38 15.07 -6.85
C GLN A 31 6.96 15.26 -5.43
N VAL A 32 8.29 15.28 -5.32
CA VAL A 32 8.96 15.59 -4.04
C VAL A 32 8.59 16.98 -3.54
N SER A 33 8.59 17.99 -4.42
CA SER A 33 8.21 19.35 -4.06
C SER A 33 6.81 19.44 -3.47
N ARG A 34 5.81 18.80 -4.12
CA ARG A 34 4.43 18.78 -3.62
C ARG A 34 4.32 18.15 -2.23
N VAL A 35 5.04 17.05 -1.98
CA VAL A 35 5.01 16.41 -0.66
C VAL A 35 5.65 17.31 0.41
N LEU A 36 6.77 17.97 0.09
CA LEU A 36 7.38 18.92 1.02
C LEU A 36 6.45 20.12 1.29
N GLN A 37 5.78 20.66 0.27
CA GLN A 37 4.80 21.73 0.47
C GLN A 37 3.65 21.28 1.39
N LYS A 38 3.12 20.06 1.19
CA LYS A 38 2.10 19.46 2.06
C LYS A 38 2.61 19.24 3.49
N ALA A 39 3.90 18.95 3.66
CA ALA A 39 4.56 18.84 4.96
C ALA A 39 4.90 20.21 5.60
N GLY A 40 4.42 21.31 5.03
CA GLY A 40 4.39 22.65 5.64
C GLY A 40 5.47 23.62 5.16
N TRP A 41 6.24 23.30 4.11
CA TRP A 41 7.09 24.30 3.47
C TRP A 41 6.26 25.24 2.60
N ALA A 42 6.57 26.54 2.64
CA ALA A 42 6.00 27.50 1.71
C ALA A 42 6.45 27.19 0.26
N GLU A 43 5.66 27.62 -0.72
CA GLU A 43 5.95 27.35 -2.14
C GLU A 43 7.32 27.91 -2.57
N ASP A 44 7.70 29.08 -2.07
CA ASP A 44 9.00 29.73 -2.34
C ASP A 44 10.17 29.15 -1.53
N ALA A 45 9.89 28.33 -0.51
CA ALA A 45 10.89 27.62 0.27
C ALA A 45 11.37 26.33 -0.43
N VAL A 46 10.67 25.85 -1.45
CA VAL A 46 11.06 24.67 -2.23
C VAL A 46 11.29 25.05 -3.70
N ARG A 47 12.55 25.09 -4.13
CA ARG A 47 12.94 25.53 -5.48
C ARG A 47 13.50 24.38 -6.30
N ILE A 48 12.97 24.16 -7.50
CA ILE A 48 13.56 23.23 -8.48
C ILE A 48 14.49 24.01 -9.41
N VAL A 49 15.78 23.67 -9.45
CA VAL A 49 16.74 24.21 -10.42
C VAL A 49 16.89 23.23 -11.58
N ARG A 50 16.85 23.76 -12.81
CA ARG A 50 16.86 22.99 -14.06
C ARG A 50 18.24 22.96 -14.70
N HIS A 51 18.35 22.24 -15.82
CA HIS A 51 19.58 22.13 -16.61
C HIS A 51 20.75 21.53 -15.83
N THR A 52 20.46 20.71 -14.81
CA THR A 52 21.51 19.98 -14.09
C THR A 52 22.07 18.90 -15.00
N PRO A 53 23.38 18.89 -15.33
CA PRO A 53 23.96 17.80 -16.11
C PRO A 53 23.81 16.46 -15.38
N ASP A 54 23.48 15.40 -16.11
CA ASP A 54 23.29 14.05 -15.55
C ASP A 54 24.39 13.05 -15.93
N HIS A 55 25.28 13.47 -16.83
CA HIS A 55 26.48 12.76 -17.28
C HIS A 55 27.66 13.74 -17.41
N ASP A 56 28.87 13.21 -17.56
CA ASP A 56 30.14 13.95 -17.57
C ASP A 56 30.43 14.65 -16.22
N LEU A 57 31.30 14.03 -15.42
CA LEU A 57 31.66 14.53 -14.09
C LEU A 57 32.24 15.96 -14.13
N GLY A 58 32.94 16.35 -15.20
CA GLY A 58 33.49 17.69 -15.35
C GLY A 58 32.40 18.75 -15.49
N ARG A 59 31.40 18.47 -16.33
CA ARG A 59 30.21 19.34 -16.50
C ARG A 59 29.39 19.41 -15.22
N ILE A 60 29.11 18.26 -14.60
CA ILE A 60 28.39 18.16 -13.33
C ILE A 60 29.10 19.00 -12.26
N SER A 61 30.41 18.84 -12.12
CA SER A 61 31.20 19.56 -11.11
C SER A 61 31.25 21.06 -11.37
N SER A 62 31.29 21.50 -12.63
CA SER A 62 31.21 22.94 -12.96
C SER A 62 29.85 23.52 -12.57
N TYR A 63 28.77 22.86 -12.99
CA TYR A 63 27.41 23.27 -12.64
C TYR A 63 27.20 23.31 -11.12
N ALA A 64 27.62 22.25 -10.42
CA ALA A 64 27.47 22.16 -8.96
C ALA A 64 28.25 23.26 -8.23
N ARG A 65 29.47 23.62 -8.69
CA ARG A 65 30.25 24.74 -8.14
C ARG A 65 29.58 26.08 -8.39
N GLU A 66 29.04 26.30 -9.58
CA GLU A 66 28.30 27.52 -9.92
C GLU A 66 27.03 27.65 -9.07
N LEU A 67 26.29 26.56 -8.89
CA LEU A 67 25.11 26.51 -8.04
C LEU A 67 25.47 26.77 -6.56
N ALA A 68 26.50 26.12 -6.04
CA ALA A 68 26.99 26.33 -4.67
C ALA A 68 27.39 27.79 -4.42
N ALA A 69 28.11 28.41 -5.36
CA ALA A 69 28.50 29.82 -5.29
C ALA A 69 27.30 30.78 -5.42
N ALA A 70 26.27 30.41 -6.19
CA ALA A 70 25.03 31.18 -6.27
C ALA A 70 24.26 31.11 -4.93
N LEU A 71 24.06 29.91 -4.38
CA LEU A 71 23.37 29.70 -3.12
C LEU A 71 24.08 30.38 -1.94
N SER A 72 25.41 30.31 -1.88
CA SER A 72 26.19 30.98 -0.82
C SER A 72 26.07 32.50 -0.86
N ARG A 73 25.89 33.10 -2.05
CA ARG A 73 25.63 34.54 -2.20
C ARG A 73 24.19 34.91 -1.87
N GLU A 74 23.24 34.04 -2.22
CA GLU A 74 21.82 34.23 -1.94
C GLU A 74 21.50 34.07 -0.45
N PHE A 75 22.19 33.16 0.25
CA PHE A 75 22.02 32.87 1.67
C PHE A 75 23.36 32.96 2.44
N PRO A 76 23.93 34.16 2.63
CA PRO A 76 25.23 34.31 3.29
C PRO A 76 25.22 33.80 4.74
N GLY A 77 26.18 32.93 5.07
CA GLY A 77 26.38 32.39 6.42
C GLY A 77 25.44 31.24 6.80
N TRP A 78 24.58 30.79 5.89
CA TRP A 78 23.72 29.64 6.11
C TRP A 78 24.45 28.35 5.74
N PRO A 79 24.38 27.28 6.56
CA PRO A 79 24.90 25.99 6.17
C PRO A 79 24.08 25.44 4.99
N ILE A 80 24.76 24.79 4.05
CA ILE A 80 24.15 24.18 2.87
C ILE A 80 24.40 22.69 2.90
N ASP A 81 23.43 21.97 3.46
CA ASP A 81 23.48 20.51 3.53
C ASP A 81 23.16 19.88 2.16
N LEU A 82 23.83 18.77 1.86
CA LEU A 82 23.66 18.01 0.62
C LEU A 82 23.02 16.66 0.90
N ASN A 83 21.87 16.38 0.29
CA ASN A 83 21.38 15.01 0.14
C ASN A 83 22.02 14.37 -1.09
N ALA A 84 22.92 13.41 -0.89
CA ALA A 84 23.65 12.71 -1.95
C ALA A 84 22.99 11.40 -2.41
N SER A 85 21.78 11.09 -1.93
CA SER A 85 21.07 9.84 -2.21
C SER A 85 20.50 9.77 -3.63
N GLY A 86 20.08 10.91 -4.17
CA GLY A 86 19.41 11.02 -5.46
C GLY A 86 20.36 11.31 -6.63
N GLY A 87 19.82 11.21 -7.84
CA GLY A 87 20.57 11.43 -9.09
C GLY A 87 21.37 10.21 -9.53
N THR A 88 22.16 10.37 -10.59
CA THR A 88 23.13 9.34 -10.97
C THR A 88 24.30 9.36 -10.00
N LYS A 89 25.03 8.23 -9.85
CA LYS A 89 26.22 8.20 -8.98
C LYS A 89 27.23 9.30 -9.31
N VAL A 90 27.42 9.60 -10.60
CA VAL A 90 28.31 10.68 -11.04
C VAL A 90 27.79 12.07 -10.67
N MET A 91 26.48 12.29 -10.62
CA MET A 91 25.88 13.51 -10.07
C MET A 91 26.21 13.65 -8.59
N SER A 92 25.93 12.62 -7.78
CA SER A 92 26.21 12.64 -6.34
C SER A 92 27.69 12.96 -6.07
N PHE A 93 28.63 12.35 -6.79
CA PHE A 93 30.06 12.64 -6.63
C PHE A 93 30.43 14.08 -7.01
N GLY A 94 29.92 14.61 -8.12
CA GLY A 94 30.21 15.98 -8.54
C GLY A 94 29.66 17.02 -7.53
N PHE A 95 28.47 16.78 -6.99
CA PHE A 95 27.88 17.63 -5.96
C PHE A 95 28.61 17.52 -4.62
N LEU A 96 29.01 16.31 -4.19
CA LEU A 96 29.77 16.12 -2.95
C LEU A 96 31.05 16.96 -2.94
N GLY A 97 31.81 16.95 -4.04
CA GLY A 97 33.03 17.76 -4.14
C GLY A 97 32.75 19.28 -4.14
N ALA A 98 31.69 19.71 -4.83
CA ALA A 98 31.36 21.13 -4.97
C ALA A 98 30.76 21.77 -3.70
N PHE A 99 30.05 20.98 -2.89
CA PHE A 99 29.39 21.43 -1.66
C PHE A 99 30.22 21.13 -0.40
N ALA A 100 31.40 20.52 -0.54
CA ALA A 100 32.30 20.23 0.57
C ALA A 100 32.63 21.50 1.38
N GLY A 101 32.42 21.46 2.70
CA GLY A 101 32.70 22.56 3.61
C GLY A 101 31.62 23.65 3.66
N LEU A 102 30.52 23.52 2.91
CA LEU A 102 29.38 24.45 3.01
C LEU A 102 28.33 24.00 4.02
N GLY A 103 28.27 22.70 4.32
CA GLY A 103 27.35 22.07 5.25
C GLY A 103 27.59 20.57 5.30
N ASP A 104 26.66 19.82 5.90
CA ASP A 104 26.77 18.38 6.04
C ASP A 104 26.28 17.65 4.79
N ALA A 105 26.97 16.58 4.41
CA ALA A 105 26.52 15.69 3.34
C ALA A 105 25.88 14.43 3.93
N TRP A 106 24.71 14.06 3.41
CA TRP A 106 23.86 13.00 3.93
C TRP A 106 23.54 11.95 2.86
N TYR A 107 23.50 10.68 3.27
CA TYR A 107 22.98 9.56 2.51
C TYR A 107 21.78 8.94 3.22
N CYS A 108 20.64 8.85 2.54
CA CYS A 108 19.39 8.33 3.07
C CYS A 108 19.34 6.81 2.85
N ASP A 109 19.80 6.06 3.84
CA ASP A 109 19.69 4.61 3.86
C ASP A 109 18.29 4.20 4.35
N THR A 110 17.38 4.06 3.40
CA THR A 110 16.02 3.60 3.66
C THR A 110 15.95 2.12 4.03
N HIS A 111 17.01 1.31 3.83
CA HIS A 111 17.04 -0.10 4.19
C HIS A 111 17.33 -0.29 5.69
N HIS A 112 18.19 0.54 6.25
CA HIS A 112 18.54 0.55 7.67
C HIS A 112 17.79 1.61 8.48
N ASP A 113 16.91 2.38 7.84
CA ASP A 113 16.15 3.50 8.43
C ASP A 113 17.05 4.58 9.02
N LEU A 114 18.14 4.89 8.32
CA LEU A 114 19.15 5.84 8.76
C LEU A 114 19.36 6.95 7.74
N LEU A 115 19.73 8.10 8.26
CA LEU A 115 20.34 9.19 7.51
C LEU A 115 21.82 9.25 7.93
N GLU A 116 22.69 8.78 7.04
CA GLU A 116 24.12 8.64 7.28
C GLU A 116 24.88 9.93 6.91
N PRO A 117 25.69 10.50 7.82
CA PRO A 117 26.58 11.60 7.50
C PRO A 117 27.79 11.09 6.71
N LEU A 118 27.98 11.57 5.50
CA LEU A 118 29.11 11.22 4.63
C LEU A 118 30.43 11.87 5.06
N GLY A 119 30.35 12.94 5.87
CA GLY A 119 31.52 13.59 6.49
C GLY A 119 32.04 12.90 7.75
N GLY A 120 31.41 11.79 8.17
CA GLY A 120 31.61 11.17 9.48
C GLY A 120 30.70 11.77 10.55
N GLY A 121 30.48 11.03 11.65
CA GLY A 121 29.55 11.40 12.71
C GLY A 121 28.53 10.30 12.98
N ALA A 122 27.58 10.58 13.89
CA ALA A 122 26.52 9.64 14.22
C ALA A 122 25.40 9.71 13.17
N ALA A 123 24.95 8.55 12.68
CA ALA A 123 23.77 8.46 11.84
C ALA A 123 22.52 8.91 12.60
N LEU A 124 21.57 9.54 11.89
CA LEU A 124 20.28 9.90 12.45
C LEU A 124 19.25 8.82 12.10
N ALA A 125 18.53 8.32 13.09
CA ALA A 125 17.38 7.46 12.82
C ALA A 125 16.30 8.24 12.03
N LEU A 126 15.72 7.58 11.04
CA LEU A 126 14.51 8.01 10.35
C LEU A 126 13.31 7.47 11.14
N PRO A 127 12.47 8.34 11.74
CA PRO A 127 11.22 7.91 12.33
C PRO A 127 10.39 7.05 11.35
N PRO A 128 9.65 6.05 11.86
CA PRO A 128 8.98 5.09 10.99
C PRO A 128 7.76 5.68 10.24
N ASP A 129 7.22 6.79 10.73
CA ASP A 129 5.93 7.40 10.37
C ASP A 129 6.08 8.78 9.71
N MET A 130 7.21 9.03 9.03
CA MET A 130 7.43 10.35 8.41
C MET A 130 6.58 10.56 7.15
N LEU A 131 6.09 9.49 6.53
CA LEU A 131 5.30 9.52 5.30
C LEU A 131 3.94 8.89 5.53
N ARG A 132 2.87 9.64 5.23
CA ARG A 132 1.51 9.12 5.15
C ARG A 132 1.35 8.31 3.85
N LEU A 133 0.31 7.47 3.79
CA LEU A 133 -0.02 6.69 2.60
C LEU A 133 -0.15 7.56 1.35
N SER A 134 -0.90 8.65 1.45
CA SER A 134 -1.08 9.59 0.33
C SER A 134 0.23 10.25 -0.12
N ASP A 135 1.17 10.48 0.80
CA ASP A 135 2.43 11.16 0.49
C ASP A 135 3.35 10.21 -0.28
N LEU A 136 3.42 8.96 0.16
CA LEU A 136 4.20 7.92 -0.49
C LEU A 136 3.67 7.63 -1.90
N LEU A 137 2.35 7.47 -2.05
CA LEU A 137 1.70 7.29 -3.36
C LEU A 137 1.97 8.48 -4.29
N GLN A 138 1.88 9.71 -3.78
CA GLN A 138 2.18 10.91 -4.56
C GLN A 138 3.64 10.96 -5.03
N MET A 139 4.59 10.53 -4.19
CA MET A 139 6.00 10.43 -4.59
C MET A 139 6.25 9.39 -5.69
N GLN A 140 5.33 8.45 -5.89
CA GLN A 140 5.40 7.44 -6.95
C GLN A 140 4.57 7.81 -8.17
N GLY A 141 3.94 8.99 -8.16
CA GLY A 141 3.11 9.48 -9.27
C GLY A 141 1.69 8.94 -9.26
N TYR A 142 1.16 8.61 -8.08
CA TYR A 142 -0.24 8.26 -7.89
C TYR A 142 -0.95 9.31 -7.05
N ARG A 143 -2.20 9.62 -7.42
CA ARG A 143 -3.12 10.39 -6.57
C ARG A 143 -4.16 9.45 -5.98
N VAL A 144 -4.52 9.69 -4.72
CA VAL A 144 -5.68 9.04 -4.10
C VAL A 144 -6.93 9.77 -4.58
N VAL A 145 -7.85 9.03 -5.20
CA VAL A 145 -9.12 9.54 -5.74
C VAL A 145 -10.25 9.34 -4.74
N ALA A 146 -10.25 8.19 -4.06
CA ALA A 146 -11.21 7.87 -3.01
C ALA A 146 -10.54 7.04 -1.92
N ASP A 147 -10.91 7.33 -0.68
CA ASP A 147 -10.47 6.63 0.52
C ASP A 147 -11.68 6.39 1.43
N PRO A 148 -12.36 5.24 1.29
CA PRO A 148 -13.55 4.90 2.08
C PRO A 148 -13.21 4.28 3.44
N THR A 149 -11.92 4.20 3.82
CA THR A 149 -11.41 3.48 4.99
C THR A 149 -12.22 3.74 6.25
N TRP A 150 -12.52 5.01 6.55
CA TRP A 150 -13.28 5.41 7.73
C TRP A 150 -14.69 5.93 7.40
N SER A 151 -15.27 5.48 6.28
CA SER A 151 -16.66 5.81 5.99
C SER A 151 -17.56 5.31 7.13
N ALA A 152 -18.38 6.22 7.69
CA ALA A 152 -19.08 5.96 8.94
C ALA A 152 -20.04 4.76 8.84
N ASP A 153 -20.66 4.56 7.68
CA ASP A 153 -21.55 3.43 7.42
C ASP A 153 -20.79 2.10 7.37
N PHE A 154 -19.63 2.07 6.70
CA PHE A 154 -18.78 0.89 6.65
C PHE A 154 -18.23 0.54 8.03
N ALA A 155 -17.64 1.50 8.74
CA ALA A 155 -17.05 1.27 10.06
C ALA A 155 -18.08 0.74 11.07
N ARG A 156 -19.31 1.30 11.09
CA ARG A 156 -20.40 0.78 11.93
C ARG A 156 -20.80 -0.65 11.53
N ALA A 157 -20.91 -0.92 10.23
CA ALA A 157 -21.31 -2.23 9.73
C ALA A 157 -20.23 -3.29 9.99
N ALA A 158 -18.96 -2.98 9.79
CA ALA A 158 -17.82 -3.84 10.08
C ALA A 158 -17.74 -4.16 11.58
N ALA A 159 -17.88 -3.13 12.45
CA ALA A 159 -17.93 -3.34 13.89
C ALA A 159 -19.10 -4.26 14.32
N ALA A 160 -20.28 -4.09 13.72
CA ALA A 160 -21.46 -4.90 14.05
C ALA A 160 -21.30 -6.39 13.68
N ARG A 161 -20.47 -6.73 12.69
CA ARG A 161 -20.22 -8.10 12.25
C ARG A 161 -18.80 -8.61 12.52
N ALA A 162 -18.01 -7.88 13.32
CA ALA A 162 -16.61 -8.20 13.57
C ALA A 162 -16.38 -9.64 14.05
N PHE A 163 -17.24 -10.15 14.94
CA PHE A 163 -17.16 -11.54 15.43
C PHE A 163 -17.38 -12.56 14.31
N LEU A 164 -18.30 -12.30 13.38
CA LEU A 164 -18.49 -13.17 12.22
C LEU A 164 -17.27 -13.13 11.31
N THR A 165 -16.75 -11.94 11.02
CA THR A 165 -15.56 -11.75 10.17
C THR A 165 -14.33 -12.47 10.75
N GLU A 166 -14.09 -12.33 12.05
CA GLU A 166 -13.04 -13.04 12.78
C GLU A 166 -13.24 -14.55 12.72
N HIS A 167 -14.46 -15.03 12.98
CA HIS A 167 -14.76 -16.47 12.90
C HIS A 167 -14.47 -17.05 11.51
N LEU A 168 -14.80 -16.31 10.44
CA LEU A 168 -14.50 -16.69 9.07
C LEU A 168 -12.99 -16.75 8.80
N ALA A 169 -12.21 -15.77 9.28
CA ALA A 169 -10.76 -15.73 9.13
C ALA A 169 -10.09 -16.89 9.89
N CYS A 170 -10.41 -17.07 11.17
CA CYS A 170 -9.82 -18.12 12.01
C CYS A 170 -10.18 -19.54 11.56
N SER A 171 -11.34 -19.70 10.90
CA SER A 171 -11.83 -21.01 10.44
C SER A 171 -11.62 -21.24 8.94
N ALA A 172 -10.95 -20.32 8.24
CA ALA A 172 -10.91 -20.29 6.77
C ALA A 172 -10.39 -21.60 6.14
N SER A 173 -9.43 -22.26 6.79
CA SER A 173 -8.86 -23.54 6.35
C SER A 173 -9.87 -24.68 6.24
N GLN A 174 -10.97 -24.62 6.98
CA GLN A 174 -12.04 -25.63 7.01
C GLN A 174 -13.28 -25.23 6.19
N LEU A 175 -13.36 -23.96 5.79
CA LEU A 175 -14.55 -23.36 5.16
C LEU A 175 -14.47 -23.28 3.63
N GLY A 176 -13.49 -23.93 3.00
CA GLY A 176 -13.33 -23.89 1.54
C GLY A 176 -14.60 -24.30 0.76
N GLY A 177 -15.29 -25.36 1.19
CA GLY A 177 -16.55 -25.79 0.59
C GLY A 177 -17.65 -24.72 0.74
N PHE A 178 -17.79 -24.17 1.95
CA PHE A 178 -18.73 -23.09 2.26
C PHE A 178 -18.49 -21.83 1.43
N PHE A 179 -17.24 -21.32 1.38
CA PHE A 179 -16.91 -20.18 0.53
C PHE A 179 -17.19 -20.46 -0.94
N GLY A 180 -17.00 -21.70 -1.41
CA GLY A 180 -17.30 -22.09 -2.78
C GLY A 180 -18.80 -22.00 -3.08
N TYR A 181 -19.62 -22.42 -2.12
CA TYR A 181 -21.08 -22.34 -2.19
C TYR A 181 -21.55 -20.88 -2.18
N VAL A 182 -21.14 -20.09 -1.19
CA VAL A 182 -21.56 -18.69 -1.05
C VAL A 182 -21.11 -17.83 -2.23
N ASN A 183 -19.87 -18.00 -2.72
CA ASN A 183 -19.39 -17.26 -3.89
C ASN A 183 -20.18 -17.57 -5.16
N ARG A 184 -20.84 -18.74 -5.25
CA ARG A 184 -21.75 -19.06 -6.35
C ARG A 184 -23.05 -18.28 -6.20
N LEU A 185 -23.65 -18.32 -5.00
CA LEU A 185 -24.87 -17.57 -4.70
C LEU A 185 -24.70 -16.08 -4.99
N THR A 186 -23.64 -15.48 -4.45
CA THR A 186 -23.38 -14.04 -4.59
C THR A 186 -23.08 -13.64 -6.02
N ARG A 187 -22.38 -14.48 -6.80
CA ARG A 187 -22.19 -14.26 -8.24
C ARG A 187 -23.51 -14.23 -9.00
N GLU A 188 -24.54 -14.93 -8.54
CA GLU A 188 -25.84 -14.96 -9.19
C GLU A 188 -26.71 -13.77 -8.80
N VAL A 189 -26.60 -13.25 -7.57
CA VAL A 189 -27.36 -12.08 -7.12
C VAL A 189 -26.71 -10.74 -7.45
N LEU A 190 -25.37 -10.67 -7.50
CA LEU A 190 -24.66 -9.42 -7.75
C LEU A 190 -24.87 -8.92 -9.18
N PRO A 191 -24.85 -7.59 -9.38
CA PRO A 191 -24.93 -7.00 -10.71
C PRO A 191 -23.84 -7.54 -11.63
N LYS A 192 -24.19 -7.73 -12.90
CA LYS A 192 -23.21 -8.01 -13.96
C LYS A 192 -23.10 -6.80 -14.86
N THR A 193 -21.90 -6.27 -14.97
CA THR A 193 -21.60 -5.10 -15.80
C THR A 193 -20.66 -5.51 -16.93
N ARG A 194 -20.87 -4.94 -18.11
CA ARG A 194 -19.91 -5.05 -19.22
C ARG A 194 -18.71 -4.11 -18.98
N PRO A 195 -17.60 -4.32 -19.71
CA PRO A 195 -16.44 -3.42 -19.63
C PRO A 195 -16.76 -1.95 -19.96
N ASP A 196 -17.84 -1.67 -20.69
CA ASP A 196 -18.32 -0.33 -21.04
C ASP A 196 -19.19 0.32 -19.94
N GLY A 197 -19.35 -0.33 -18.79
CA GLY A 197 -20.16 0.16 -17.67
C GLY A 197 -21.66 -0.17 -17.79
N ALA A 198 -22.11 -0.81 -18.88
CA ALA A 198 -23.52 -1.17 -19.03
C ALA A 198 -23.90 -2.35 -18.11
N VAL A 199 -24.93 -2.14 -17.28
CA VAL A 199 -25.48 -3.18 -16.40
C VAL A 199 -26.29 -4.17 -17.24
N VAL A 200 -25.80 -5.40 -17.35
CA VAL A 200 -26.43 -6.53 -18.06
C VAL A 200 -27.45 -7.22 -17.17
N ARG A 201 -27.21 -7.24 -15.87
CA ARG A 201 -28.14 -7.79 -14.86
C ARG A 201 -28.06 -6.92 -13.62
N ALA A 202 -29.21 -6.45 -13.17
CA ALA A 202 -29.33 -5.73 -11.91
C ALA A 202 -29.14 -6.66 -10.70
N PHE A 203 -28.95 -6.07 -9.53
CA PHE A 203 -28.94 -6.82 -8.26
C PHE A 203 -30.26 -7.57 -8.07
N GLN A 204 -30.18 -8.80 -7.59
CA GLN A 204 -31.33 -9.60 -7.18
C GLN A 204 -31.24 -9.84 -5.67
N SER A 205 -32.23 -9.39 -4.91
CA SER A 205 -32.21 -9.58 -3.46
C SER A 205 -32.38 -11.03 -3.05
N GLU A 206 -32.94 -11.88 -3.90
CA GLU A 206 -33.28 -13.27 -3.56
C GLU A 206 -32.71 -14.27 -4.56
N ILE A 207 -32.42 -15.48 -4.07
CA ILE A 207 -31.93 -16.59 -4.87
C ILE A 207 -32.39 -17.92 -4.29
N VAL A 208 -32.73 -18.86 -5.17
CA VAL A 208 -32.90 -20.28 -4.83
C VAL A 208 -31.67 -21.03 -5.32
N ALA A 209 -30.88 -21.55 -4.40
CA ALA A 209 -29.71 -22.34 -4.69
C ALA A 209 -30.07 -23.64 -5.42
N GLU A 210 -29.21 -24.09 -6.34
CA GLU A 210 -29.41 -25.37 -7.05
C GLU A 210 -29.39 -26.59 -6.12
N ARG A 211 -28.73 -26.45 -4.96
CA ARG A 211 -28.54 -27.51 -3.96
C ARG A 211 -28.63 -26.93 -2.56
N PRO A 212 -29.13 -27.72 -1.59
CA PRO A 212 -29.16 -27.31 -0.20
C PRO A 212 -27.75 -27.08 0.33
N LEU A 213 -27.63 -26.17 1.30
CA LEU A 213 -26.40 -26.01 2.07
C LEU A 213 -26.16 -27.28 2.90
N PHE A 214 -24.91 -27.76 2.92
CA PHE A 214 -24.54 -28.92 3.72
C PHE A 214 -24.82 -28.68 5.21
N ALA A 215 -25.37 -29.70 5.88
CA ALA A 215 -25.80 -29.60 7.28
C ALA A 215 -24.70 -29.13 8.24
N ASN A 216 -23.45 -29.49 7.98
CA ASN A 216 -22.28 -29.06 8.77
C ASN A 216 -22.00 -27.54 8.66
N HIS A 217 -22.64 -26.82 7.75
CA HIS A 217 -22.52 -25.37 7.58
C HIS A 217 -23.77 -24.60 8.04
N HIS A 218 -24.81 -25.27 8.54
CA HIS A 218 -26.06 -24.62 8.97
C HIS A 218 -25.83 -23.65 10.13
N GLN A 219 -24.99 -24.01 11.10
CA GLN A 219 -24.62 -23.11 12.20
C GLN A 219 -23.98 -21.81 11.70
N LEU A 220 -23.09 -21.90 10.72
CA LEU A 220 -22.49 -20.72 10.12
C LEU A 220 -23.51 -19.91 9.32
N ALA A 221 -24.45 -20.57 8.64
CA ALA A 221 -25.50 -19.86 7.93
C ALA A 221 -26.46 -19.10 8.84
N TRP A 222 -26.80 -19.65 10.01
CA TRP A 222 -27.53 -18.91 11.04
C TRP A 222 -26.72 -17.76 11.62
N ALA A 223 -25.39 -17.89 11.74
CA ALA A 223 -24.54 -16.76 12.15
C ALA A 223 -24.54 -15.62 11.11
N PHE A 224 -24.57 -15.94 9.81
CA PHE A 224 -24.76 -14.96 8.74
C PHE A 224 -26.12 -14.26 8.84
N GLU A 225 -27.17 -15.01 9.17
CA GLU A 225 -28.51 -14.45 9.35
C GLU A 225 -28.60 -13.53 10.58
N GLN A 226 -28.03 -13.94 11.71
CA GLN A 226 -27.93 -13.11 12.92
C GLN A 226 -27.12 -11.82 12.68
N ALA A 227 -26.11 -11.88 11.82
CA ALA A 227 -25.33 -10.71 11.41
C ALA A 227 -26.02 -9.85 10.32
N GLY A 228 -27.24 -10.21 9.91
CA GLY A 228 -28.03 -9.46 8.92
C GLY A 228 -27.49 -9.56 7.48
N ILE A 229 -26.70 -10.60 7.18
CA ILE A 229 -26.13 -10.80 5.85
C ILE A 229 -27.17 -11.34 4.87
N TRP A 230 -27.97 -12.30 5.32
CA TRP A 230 -29.09 -12.86 4.58
C TRP A 230 -30.25 -13.26 5.51
N GLN A 231 -31.40 -13.57 4.94
CA GLN A 231 -32.39 -14.46 5.53
C GLN A 231 -32.31 -15.81 4.80
N TRP A 232 -32.45 -16.91 5.53
CA TRP A 232 -32.33 -18.25 4.96
C TRP A 232 -33.47 -19.15 5.44
N ASP A 233 -34.12 -19.86 4.52
CA ASP A 233 -35.28 -20.72 4.81
C ASP A 233 -34.91 -22.06 5.51
N GLY A 234 -33.63 -22.31 5.73
CA GLY A 234 -33.12 -23.59 6.24
C GLY A 234 -32.85 -24.63 5.15
N ASP A 235 -33.05 -24.27 3.88
CA ASP A 235 -32.88 -25.14 2.73
C ASP A 235 -32.11 -24.42 1.60
N CYS A 236 -32.82 -23.93 0.57
CA CYS A 236 -32.23 -23.42 -0.66
C CYS A 236 -32.50 -21.94 -0.92
N HIS A 237 -33.42 -21.29 -0.21
CA HIS A 237 -33.78 -19.90 -0.46
C HIS A 237 -32.99 -18.94 0.44
N PHE A 238 -32.32 -17.97 -0.19
CA PHE A 238 -31.54 -16.94 0.48
C PHE A 238 -32.02 -15.56 0.02
N ALA A 239 -32.21 -14.63 0.97
CA ALA A 239 -32.53 -13.23 0.70
C ALA A 239 -31.47 -12.29 1.29
N PHE A 240 -30.73 -11.58 0.44
CA PHE A 240 -29.75 -10.57 0.83
C PHE A 240 -30.41 -9.20 0.99
N ALA A 241 -30.05 -8.47 2.05
CA ALA A 241 -30.64 -7.16 2.32
C ALA A 241 -30.30 -6.11 1.24
N ASN A 242 -29.08 -6.15 0.70
CA ASN A 242 -28.60 -5.24 -0.34
C ASN A 242 -27.32 -5.77 -1.00
N GLU A 243 -26.85 -5.05 -2.01
CA GLU A 243 -25.64 -5.37 -2.77
C GLU A 243 -24.38 -5.39 -1.89
N THR A 244 -24.27 -4.49 -0.91
CA THR A 244 -23.09 -4.41 -0.02
C THR A 244 -22.94 -5.65 0.85
N VAL A 245 -24.03 -6.14 1.45
CA VAL A 245 -23.98 -7.38 2.26
C VAL A 245 -23.75 -8.62 1.39
N ALA A 246 -24.27 -8.63 0.15
CA ALA A 246 -23.98 -9.70 -0.80
C ALA A 246 -22.51 -9.72 -1.23
N ARG A 247 -21.87 -8.55 -1.42
CA ARG A 247 -20.42 -8.44 -1.67
C ARG A 247 -19.60 -8.92 -0.49
N TYR A 248 -19.96 -8.53 0.73
CA TYR A 248 -19.33 -9.03 1.96
C TYR A 248 -19.36 -10.57 1.99
N ALA A 249 -20.54 -11.17 1.80
CA ALA A 249 -20.70 -12.62 1.78
C ALA A 249 -19.87 -13.30 0.68
N GLY A 250 -19.76 -12.67 -0.50
CA GLY A 250 -19.05 -13.21 -1.67
C GLY A 250 -17.53 -13.08 -1.60
N GLY A 251 -17.00 -12.44 -0.57
CA GLY A 251 -15.55 -12.34 -0.37
C GLY A 251 -15.06 -11.07 0.32
N GLY A 252 -15.87 -10.02 0.36
CA GLY A 252 -15.49 -8.75 0.99
C GLY A 252 -15.20 -8.87 2.48
N TRP A 253 -15.64 -9.95 3.15
CA TRP A 253 -15.26 -10.25 4.52
C TRP A 253 -13.74 -10.37 4.73
N LEU A 254 -12.98 -10.80 3.71
CA LEU A 254 -11.52 -10.93 3.85
C LEU A 254 -10.84 -9.56 3.85
N GLU A 255 -11.33 -8.63 3.03
CA GLU A 255 -10.89 -7.22 3.05
C GLU A 255 -11.28 -6.56 4.37
N GLU A 256 -12.48 -6.86 4.88
CA GLU A 256 -12.92 -6.39 6.19
C GLU A 256 -12.09 -6.97 7.34
N TRP A 257 -11.60 -8.20 7.23
CA TRP A 257 -10.67 -8.77 8.21
C TRP A 257 -9.36 -7.98 8.26
N VAL A 258 -8.83 -7.58 7.10
CA VAL A 258 -7.67 -6.68 7.02
C VAL A 258 -8.00 -5.34 7.66
N TRP A 259 -9.18 -4.78 7.36
CA TRP A 259 -9.61 -3.53 7.97
C TRP A 259 -9.68 -3.62 9.49
N LEU A 260 -10.32 -4.64 10.05
CA LEU A 260 -10.43 -4.86 11.50
C LEU A 260 -9.05 -4.99 12.14
N THR A 261 -8.12 -5.67 11.46
CA THR A 261 -6.74 -5.81 11.90
C THR A 261 -6.03 -4.46 11.98
N LEU A 262 -6.06 -3.67 10.90
CA LEU A 262 -5.38 -2.37 10.83
C LEU A 262 -6.06 -1.32 11.72
N ALA A 263 -7.40 -1.33 11.81
CA ALA A 263 -8.16 -0.49 12.71
C ALA A 263 -7.84 -0.81 14.18
N GLY A 264 -7.66 -2.09 14.53
CA GLY A 264 -7.21 -2.51 15.85
C GLY A 264 -5.80 -1.98 16.16
N LEU A 265 -4.85 -2.12 15.23
CA LEU A 265 -3.50 -1.58 15.38
C LEU A 265 -3.47 -0.05 15.54
N GLN A 266 -4.33 0.67 14.80
CA GLN A 266 -4.48 2.12 14.98
C GLN A 266 -5.11 2.47 16.33
N ALA A 267 -6.15 1.74 16.76
CA ALA A 267 -6.80 1.95 18.06
C ALA A 267 -5.84 1.71 19.23
N ASP A 268 -4.91 0.77 19.08
CA ASP A 268 -3.85 0.46 20.05
C ASP A 268 -2.66 1.45 19.97
N GLY A 269 -2.73 2.46 19.08
CA GLY A 269 -1.71 3.50 18.94
C GLY A 269 -0.44 3.05 18.22
N GLN A 270 -0.44 1.87 17.57
CA GLN A 270 0.72 1.36 16.84
C GLN A 270 0.86 1.98 15.45
N ILE A 271 -0.24 2.42 14.84
CA ILE A 271 -0.28 3.04 13.51
C ILE A 271 -0.96 4.42 13.63
N PRO A 272 -0.31 5.52 13.21
CA PRO A 272 -0.94 6.83 13.20
C PRO A 272 -2.00 6.99 12.09
N ASP A 273 -2.86 7.99 12.25
CA ASP A 273 -3.84 8.33 11.22
C ASP A 273 -3.19 8.67 9.87
N GLY A 274 -3.87 8.30 8.78
CA GLY A 274 -3.42 8.50 7.40
C GLY A 274 -2.26 7.61 6.92
N HIS A 275 -1.82 6.64 7.73
CA HIS A 275 -0.74 5.71 7.34
C HIS A 275 -1.25 4.43 6.68
N TRP A 276 -2.55 4.18 6.66
CA TRP A 276 -3.13 3.02 5.99
C TRP A 276 -4.47 3.36 5.39
N GLY A 277 -4.97 2.47 4.54
CA GLY A 277 -6.33 2.53 4.03
C GLY A 277 -6.76 1.23 3.37
N THR A 278 -8.07 1.09 3.16
CA THR A 278 -8.70 -0.06 2.49
C THR A 278 -9.61 0.40 1.36
N SER A 279 -9.69 -0.39 0.29
CA SER A 279 -10.44 -0.05 -0.93
C SER A 279 -10.04 1.33 -1.48
N VAL A 280 -8.73 1.65 -1.40
CA VAL A 280 -8.19 2.94 -1.80
C VAL A 280 -8.11 3.00 -3.32
N SER A 281 -8.84 3.93 -3.92
CA SER A 281 -8.80 4.16 -5.36
C SER A 281 -7.67 5.10 -5.72
N ILE A 282 -6.78 4.68 -6.62
CA ILE A 282 -5.61 5.45 -7.06
C ILE A 282 -5.60 5.62 -8.58
N ASP A 283 -5.23 6.83 -9.03
CA ASP A 283 -4.97 7.13 -10.44
C ASP A 283 -3.49 7.45 -10.61
N ALA A 284 -2.89 6.96 -11.70
CA ALA A 284 -1.60 7.47 -12.13
C ALA A 284 -1.74 8.94 -12.57
N GLU A 285 -0.77 9.78 -12.23
CA GLU A 285 -0.77 11.19 -12.65
C GLU A 285 -0.77 11.30 -14.19
N GLY A 286 -1.78 11.98 -14.74
CA GLY A 286 -1.98 12.13 -16.18
C GLY A 286 -2.81 11.03 -16.84
N ALA A 287 -3.32 10.05 -16.08
CA ALA A 287 -4.31 9.09 -16.56
C ALA A 287 -5.69 9.75 -16.76
N VAL A 288 -6.50 9.18 -17.65
CA VAL A 288 -7.91 9.55 -17.78
C VAL A 288 -8.65 9.13 -16.52
N GLU A 289 -9.47 10.03 -15.96
CA GLU A 289 -10.29 9.75 -14.79
C GLU A 289 -11.16 8.50 -14.98
N GLY A 290 -11.10 7.57 -14.03
CA GLY A 290 -11.90 6.35 -14.02
C GLY A 290 -11.19 5.07 -14.51
N VAL A 291 -9.90 5.14 -14.88
CA VAL A 291 -9.07 3.96 -15.21
C VAL A 291 -8.16 3.57 -14.02
N GLY A 292 -8.52 4.03 -12.82
CA GLY A 292 -7.74 3.84 -11.60
C GLY A 292 -7.62 2.39 -11.15
N ASN A 293 -6.57 2.11 -10.38
CA ASN A 293 -6.44 0.86 -9.65
C ASN A 293 -7.08 1.03 -8.26
N GLU A 294 -7.68 -0.05 -7.76
CA GLU A 294 -8.10 -0.14 -6.36
C GLU A 294 -7.08 -0.98 -5.60
N LEU A 295 -6.67 -0.51 -4.42
CA LEU A 295 -5.87 -1.25 -3.46
C LEU A 295 -6.82 -1.82 -2.40
N ASP A 296 -6.93 -3.14 -2.30
CA ASP A 296 -7.75 -3.80 -1.28
C ASP A 296 -7.37 -3.30 0.13
N ALA A 297 -6.07 -3.29 0.44
CA ALA A 297 -5.52 -2.53 1.56
C ALA A 297 -4.06 -2.09 1.33
N ALA A 298 -3.67 -1.01 2.00
CA ALA A 298 -2.31 -0.51 2.00
C ALA A 298 -1.92 0.05 3.37
N LEU A 299 -0.67 -0.13 3.78
CA LEU A 299 -0.07 0.38 5.01
C LEU A 299 1.30 1.00 4.69
N VAL A 300 1.61 2.13 5.31
CA VAL A 300 2.93 2.75 5.30
C VAL A 300 3.53 2.72 6.68
N TRP A 301 4.70 2.10 6.78
CA TRP A 301 5.50 2.06 7.99
C TRP A 301 6.97 1.95 7.65
N ARG A 302 7.84 2.50 8.50
CA ARG A 302 9.27 2.69 8.20
C ARG A 302 9.49 3.36 6.86
N ASN A 303 8.57 4.27 6.52
CA ASN A 303 8.50 4.97 5.24
C ASN A 303 8.38 4.04 4.01
N ARG A 304 7.97 2.77 4.17
CA ARG A 304 7.80 1.78 3.10
C ARG A 304 6.32 1.41 2.94
N LEU A 305 5.93 1.04 1.74
CA LEU A 305 4.57 0.62 1.42
C LEU A 305 4.43 -0.90 1.54
N LEU A 306 3.44 -1.35 2.30
CA LEU A 306 2.90 -2.69 2.25
C LEU A 306 1.54 -2.64 1.55
N VAL A 307 1.38 -3.40 0.47
CA VAL A 307 0.10 -3.62 -0.21
C VAL A 307 -0.42 -5.00 0.17
N LEU A 308 -1.68 -5.10 0.59
CA LEU A 308 -2.35 -6.37 0.87
C LEU A 308 -3.48 -6.57 -0.13
N GLU A 309 -3.46 -7.67 -0.86
CA GLU A 309 -4.51 -8.10 -1.80
C GLU A 309 -5.29 -9.28 -1.21
N CYS A 310 -6.60 -9.27 -1.31
CA CYS A 310 -7.49 -10.28 -0.75
C CYS A 310 -8.14 -11.13 -1.84
N LYS A 311 -8.06 -12.46 -1.75
CA LYS A 311 -8.70 -13.38 -2.70
C LYS A 311 -9.39 -14.56 -2.04
N THR A 312 -10.72 -14.58 -2.11
CA THR A 312 -11.58 -15.68 -1.63
C THR A 312 -12.05 -16.62 -2.74
N GLY A 313 -11.89 -16.23 -4.00
CA GLY A 313 -12.37 -16.99 -5.16
C GLY A 313 -11.45 -18.14 -5.58
N VAL A 314 -12.02 -19.17 -6.23
CA VAL A 314 -11.28 -20.34 -6.77
C VAL A 314 -10.27 -19.99 -7.87
N GLN A 315 -10.29 -18.78 -8.41
CA GLN A 315 -9.33 -18.34 -9.43
C GLN A 315 -7.90 -18.44 -8.94
N ILE A 316 -7.66 -18.23 -7.64
CA ILE A 316 -6.32 -18.35 -7.06
C ILE A 316 -5.82 -19.80 -7.00
N THR A 317 -6.71 -20.80 -7.11
CA THR A 317 -6.34 -22.22 -7.12
C THR A 317 -6.21 -22.79 -8.54
N THR A 318 -6.58 -22.04 -9.59
CA THR A 318 -6.40 -22.47 -10.98
C THR A 318 -5.10 -21.90 -11.55
N GLU A 319 -4.46 -22.64 -12.45
CA GLU A 319 -3.15 -22.25 -12.99
C GLU A 319 -3.19 -20.89 -13.70
N GLY A 320 -4.14 -20.71 -14.64
CA GLY A 320 -4.31 -19.47 -15.38
C GLY A 320 -4.88 -18.31 -14.56
N GLY A 321 -5.77 -18.59 -13.60
CA GLY A 321 -6.34 -17.57 -12.72
C GLY A 321 -5.30 -17.00 -11.75
N SER A 322 -4.55 -17.88 -11.09
CA SER A 322 -3.46 -17.47 -10.20
C SER A 322 -2.35 -16.75 -10.96
N GLN A 323 -2.08 -17.12 -12.22
CA GLN A 323 -1.14 -16.39 -13.08
C GLN A 323 -1.55 -14.94 -13.28
N ALA A 324 -2.81 -14.72 -13.66
CA ALA A 324 -3.33 -13.39 -13.95
C ALA A 324 -3.29 -12.51 -12.70
N ILE A 325 -3.66 -13.07 -11.53
CA ILE A 325 -3.61 -12.37 -10.24
C ILE A 325 -2.17 -11.97 -9.90
N LEU A 326 -1.23 -12.93 -9.93
CA LEU A 326 0.16 -12.67 -9.55
C LEU A 326 0.86 -11.70 -10.52
N ASN A 327 0.58 -11.79 -11.83
CA ASN A 327 1.11 -10.85 -12.81
C ASN A 327 0.56 -9.43 -12.60
N ARG A 328 -0.73 -9.30 -12.26
CA ARG A 328 -1.33 -8.00 -11.92
C ARG A 328 -0.66 -7.41 -10.68
N LEU A 329 -0.46 -8.21 -9.64
CA LEU A 329 0.19 -7.77 -8.39
C LEU A 329 1.65 -7.39 -8.58
N ASP A 330 2.40 -8.15 -9.37
CA ASP A 330 3.79 -7.82 -9.71
C ASP A 330 3.88 -6.52 -10.54
N SER A 331 2.94 -6.30 -11.47
CA SER A 331 2.80 -5.00 -12.14
C SER A 331 2.49 -3.88 -11.14
N LEU A 332 1.52 -4.07 -10.26
CA LEU A 332 1.16 -3.10 -9.23
C LEU A 332 2.35 -2.79 -8.32
N ARG A 333 3.10 -3.80 -7.86
CA ARG A 333 4.31 -3.63 -7.04
C ARG A 333 5.37 -2.78 -7.73
N ARG A 334 5.65 -3.04 -9.02
CA ARG A 334 6.68 -2.29 -9.76
C ARG A 334 6.32 -0.82 -9.94
N HIS A 335 5.03 -0.53 -10.14
CA HIS A 335 4.59 0.84 -10.41
C HIS A 335 4.21 1.60 -9.13
N VAL A 336 3.49 0.97 -8.20
CA VAL A 336 2.96 1.54 -6.95
C VAL A 336 3.83 1.21 -5.73
N GLY A 337 4.52 0.07 -5.66
CA GLY A 337 5.35 -0.26 -4.50
C GLY A 337 6.67 0.53 -4.46
N GLY A 338 7.16 0.97 -5.61
CA GLY A 338 8.55 1.41 -5.76
C GLY A 338 9.54 0.28 -5.43
N ALA A 339 10.82 0.61 -5.31
CA ALA A 339 11.88 -0.40 -5.11
C ALA A 339 11.79 -1.16 -3.77
N MET A 340 11.13 -0.57 -2.77
CA MET A 340 11.08 -1.09 -1.38
C MET A 340 9.67 -1.47 -0.92
N GLY A 341 8.70 -1.48 -1.84
CA GLY A 341 7.34 -1.91 -1.54
C GLY A 341 7.24 -3.43 -1.40
N GLU A 342 6.50 -3.86 -0.40
CA GLU A 342 6.13 -5.25 -0.19
C GLU A 342 4.69 -5.49 -0.61
N THR A 343 4.41 -6.71 -1.06
CA THR A 343 3.06 -7.10 -1.50
C THR A 343 2.71 -8.44 -0.90
N TRP A 344 1.60 -8.47 -0.18
CA TRP A 344 1.05 -9.67 0.41
C TRP A 344 -0.24 -10.05 -0.31
N LEU A 345 -0.42 -11.34 -0.55
CA LEU A 345 -1.65 -11.88 -1.10
C LEU A 345 -2.26 -12.83 -0.07
N LEU A 346 -3.38 -12.40 0.49
CA LEU A 346 -4.19 -13.14 1.44
C LEU A 346 -5.19 -13.97 0.68
N THR A 347 -5.32 -15.25 1.04
CA THR A 347 -6.32 -16.10 0.43
C THR A 347 -7.07 -16.97 1.42
N ALA A 348 -8.39 -17.05 1.24
CA ALA A 348 -9.26 -17.99 1.93
C ALA A 348 -9.32 -19.36 1.22
N ARG A 349 -8.46 -19.60 0.22
CA ARG A 349 -8.38 -20.87 -0.52
C ARG A 349 -7.04 -21.54 -0.28
N ARG A 350 -7.10 -22.80 0.14
CA ARG A 350 -5.91 -23.63 0.26
C ARG A 350 -5.32 -23.89 -1.14
N LEU A 351 -4.03 -23.63 -1.30
CA LEU A 351 -3.31 -23.98 -2.52
C LEU A 351 -2.84 -25.43 -2.39
N HIS A 352 -3.52 -26.38 -3.03
CA HIS A 352 -3.16 -27.80 -2.88
C HIS A 352 -1.74 -28.11 -3.39
N PRO A 353 -0.99 -29.04 -2.75
CA PRO A 353 0.24 -29.58 -3.32
C PRO A 353 0.01 -30.10 -4.74
N GLY A 354 0.93 -29.83 -5.67
CA GLY A 354 0.73 -30.06 -7.10
C GLY A 354 0.17 -28.82 -7.80
N THR A 355 -1.16 -28.69 -7.89
CA THR A 355 -1.82 -27.61 -8.65
C THR A 355 -1.51 -26.20 -8.11
N GLY A 356 -1.26 -26.07 -6.82
CA GLY A 356 -0.86 -24.82 -6.17
C GLY A 356 0.65 -24.57 -6.15
N SER A 357 1.50 -25.52 -6.56
CA SER A 357 2.97 -25.35 -6.53
C SER A 357 3.40 -24.19 -7.42
N ALA A 358 2.86 -24.12 -8.64
CA ALA A 358 3.15 -23.05 -9.59
C ALA A 358 2.73 -21.67 -9.07
N ALA A 359 1.62 -21.57 -8.31
CA ALA A 359 1.21 -20.31 -7.69
C ALA A 359 2.20 -19.87 -6.59
N ARG A 360 2.63 -20.80 -5.73
CA ARG A 360 3.63 -20.52 -4.67
C ARG A 360 5.00 -20.16 -5.25
N GLU A 361 5.45 -20.88 -6.27
CA GLU A 361 6.73 -20.62 -6.94
C GLU A 361 6.73 -19.24 -7.61
N ARG A 362 5.64 -18.88 -8.29
CA ARG A 362 5.50 -17.55 -8.89
C ARG A 362 5.43 -16.44 -7.86
N ALA A 363 4.66 -16.63 -6.78
CA ALA A 363 4.62 -15.65 -5.70
C ALA A 363 6.03 -15.42 -5.12
N ARG A 364 6.81 -16.49 -4.89
CA ARG A 364 8.22 -16.37 -4.48
C ARG A 364 9.07 -15.63 -5.51
N ALA A 365 8.93 -15.96 -6.80
CA ALA A 365 9.68 -15.30 -7.88
C ALA A 365 9.37 -13.79 -7.95
N TYR A 366 8.14 -13.39 -7.65
CA TYR A 366 7.71 -11.99 -7.62
C TYR A 366 7.89 -11.32 -6.25
N SER A 367 8.50 -12.02 -5.28
CA SER A 367 8.61 -11.58 -3.88
C SER A 367 7.28 -11.15 -3.27
N ILE A 368 6.20 -11.84 -3.62
CA ILE A 368 4.87 -11.68 -3.02
C ILE A 368 4.75 -12.68 -1.86
N ARG A 369 4.48 -12.17 -0.66
CA ARG A 369 4.21 -13.02 0.51
C ARG A 369 2.80 -13.59 0.38
N LEU A 370 2.66 -14.91 0.44
CA LEU A 370 1.36 -15.57 0.49
C LEU A 370 0.95 -15.78 1.95
N ILE A 371 -0.26 -15.33 2.31
CA ILE A 371 -0.91 -15.66 3.57
C ILE A 371 -2.03 -16.64 3.24
N GLU A 372 -1.78 -17.92 3.52
CA GLU A 372 -2.73 -19.02 3.27
C GLU A 372 -3.79 -19.10 4.37
N PRO A 373 -4.91 -19.84 4.18
CA PRO A 373 -6.05 -19.82 5.09
C PRO A 373 -5.72 -20.14 6.55
N GLU A 374 -4.71 -20.98 6.78
CA GLU A 374 -4.26 -21.37 8.13
C GLU A 374 -3.56 -20.22 8.87
N GLN A 375 -3.05 -19.22 8.15
CA GLN A 375 -2.29 -18.09 8.67
C GLN A 375 -3.14 -16.82 8.80
N LEU A 376 -4.39 -16.82 8.29
CA LEU A 376 -5.23 -15.62 8.33
C LEU A 376 -5.53 -15.14 9.76
N ALA A 377 -5.60 -16.06 10.73
CA ALA A 377 -5.76 -15.74 12.14
C ALA A 377 -4.57 -14.95 12.70
N ASP A 378 -3.37 -15.15 12.15
CA ASP A 378 -2.13 -14.55 12.62
C ASP A 378 -1.81 -13.23 11.88
N LEU A 379 -2.72 -12.72 11.04
CA LEU A 379 -2.49 -11.54 10.21
C LEU A 379 -2.02 -10.33 11.04
N ARG A 380 -2.60 -10.13 12.22
CA ARG A 380 -2.21 -9.05 13.12
C ARG A 380 -0.73 -9.16 13.51
N SER A 381 -0.34 -10.30 14.05
CA SER A 381 1.05 -10.59 14.45
C SER A 381 2.00 -10.49 13.26
N ASP A 382 1.56 -10.93 12.08
CA ASP A 382 2.34 -10.81 10.84
C ASP A 382 2.62 -9.35 10.48
N VAL A 383 1.60 -8.48 10.59
CA VAL A 383 1.74 -7.04 10.34
C VAL A 383 2.62 -6.38 11.42
N GLU A 384 2.42 -6.70 12.70
CA GLU A 384 3.26 -6.20 13.81
C GLU A 384 4.74 -6.57 13.60
N HIS A 385 5.00 -7.80 13.16
CA HIS A 385 6.32 -8.29 12.82
C HIS A 385 6.94 -7.51 11.64
N TRP A 386 6.15 -7.31 10.57
CA TRP A 386 6.58 -6.51 9.41
C TRP A 386 6.90 -5.06 9.80
N MET A 387 6.12 -4.51 10.73
CA MET A 387 6.35 -3.18 11.27
C MET A 387 7.58 -3.10 12.22
N HIS A 388 8.16 -4.25 12.59
CA HIS A 388 9.21 -4.38 13.61
C HIS A 388 8.79 -3.84 14.99
N VAL A 389 7.51 -3.95 15.33
CA VAL A 389 7.00 -3.51 16.64
C VAL A 389 7.41 -4.49 17.77
N ASP A 390 7.68 -5.74 17.43
CA ASP A 390 8.12 -6.80 18.37
C ASP A 390 9.46 -6.52 19.07
N GLY A 391 10.27 -5.57 18.57
CA GLY A 391 11.62 -5.27 19.08
C GLY A 391 11.70 -4.14 20.11
N ALA A 392 10.61 -3.37 20.32
CA ALA A 392 10.67 -2.15 21.13
C ALA A 392 10.54 -2.38 22.64
N SER A 393 10.12 -3.57 23.09
CA SER A 393 9.87 -3.89 24.50
C SER A 393 11.10 -4.39 25.29
N HIS A 394 12.26 -4.58 24.64
CA HIS A 394 13.48 -5.10 25.29
C HIS A 394 14.67 -4.13 25.32
N ALA A 395 14.50 -2.86 24.93
CA ALA A 395 15.54 -1.84 25.02
C ALA A 395 15.17 -0.74 26.03
N SER A 396 14.82 -1.13 27.25
CA SER A 396 14.80 -0.22 28.41
C SER A 396 14.98 -1.03 29.69
N SER A 397 16.23 -1.37 29.98
CA SER A 397 16.69 -1.72 31.33
C SER A 397 18.14 -1.31 31.49
#